data_AF-A0A7Y9QVF8-F1
#
_entry.id   AF-A0A7Y9QVF8-F1
#
_cell.length_a   1.000
_cell.length_b   1.000
_cell.length_c   1.000
_cell.angle_alpha   90.00
_cell.angle_beta   90.00
_cell.angle_gamma   90.00
#
_symmetry.space_group_name_H-M   'P 1'
#
loop_
_entity.id
_entity.type
_entity.pdbx_description
1 polymer ?
#
loop_
_entity_poly.entity_id
_entity_poly.type
_entity_poly.pdbx_seq_one_letter_code
_entity_poly.pdbx_strand_id
1 'polypeptide(L)'
;MPELLAAIQSGRLVPDGEILNANGDVRVTKAAIDPVWYLPGIAKRFGIKESTLRRNLFEQTAGMFPELVTRPDLKVFLPPIGGMTLYFFGDVSKLGQPETKVACRVHDECNGSDVFGSDICTCRPYLAHGIEVCIEMAQQGGVGVVIYNRKEGRALGEVTKFLVYNARKRQVGGDRAETYFERTECVAGVQDMRFQELMPDVFHWLGITRIDRWASMSNMKHDALTAQGIEVVERVPIPDELIPADAQVEMDAKKAAGYFSTYTPDAEELTVAKGRGLEA
;
A
#
# COMPACT_ATOMS: atom_id res chain seq x y z
N MET A 1 -18.98 5.11 -1.29
CA MET A 1 -18.29 5.18 0.04
C MET A 1 -18.61 6.54 0.67
N PRO A 2 -18.80 6.65 2.00
CA PRO A 2 -19.10 7.92 2.67
C PRO A 2 -18.11 9.05 2.34
N GLU A 3 -16.83 8.71 2.20
CA GLU A 3 -15.74 9.64 1.90
C GLU A 3 -15.92 10.30 0.52
N LEU A 4 -16.46 9.58 -0.47
CA LEU A 4 -16.73 10.16 -1.80
C LEU A 4 -17.90 11.13 -1.78
N LEU A 5 -18.93 10.84 -0.98
CA LEU A 5 -20.03 11.79 -0.77
C LEU A 5 -19.53 13.06 -0.07
N ALA A 6 -18.68 12.91 0.95
CA ALA A 6 -18.04 14.05 1.63
C ALA A 6 -17.14 14.85 0.67
N ALA A 7 -16.42 14.19 -0.22
CA ALA A 7 -15.61 14.83 -1.25
C ALA A 7 -16.45 15.62 -2.26
N ILE A 8 -17.62 15.09 -2.66
CA ILE A 8 -18.58 15.82 -3.51
C ILE A 8 -19.14 17.03 -2.77
N GLN A 9 -19.58 16.86 -1.52
CA GLN A 9 -20.17 17.94 -0.71
C GLN A 9 -19.18 19.08 -0.43
N SER A 10 -17.90 18.76 -0.26
CA SER A 10 -16.83 19.75 -0.07
C SER A 10 -16.29 20.35 -1.39
N GLY A 11 -16.78 19.88 -2.54
CA GLY A 11 -16.35 20.35 -3.87
C GLY A 11 -14.99 19.82 -4.32
N ARG A 12 -14.40 18.85 -3.61
CA ARG A 12 -13.15 18.18 -4.03
C ARG A 12 -13.36 17.26 -5.23
N LEU A 13 -14.55 16.66 -5.34
CA LEU A 13 -14.94 15.88 -6.51
C LEU A 13 -16.18 16.48 -7.16
N VAL A 14 -16.19 16.51 -8.49
CA VAL A 14 -17.33 16.96 -9.28
C VAL A 14 -17.88 15.78 -10.09
N PRO A 15 -19.12 15.34 -9.86
CA PRO A 15 -19.74 14.28 -10.64
C PRO A 15 -19.87 14.66 -12.11
N ASP A 16 -19.49 13.75 -13.01
CA ASP A 16 -19.62 13.89 -14.47
C ASP A 16 -20.71 12.99 -15.06
N GLY A 17 -21.24 12.04 -14.28
CA GLY A 17 -22.22 11.04 -14.73
C GLY A 17 -21.63 9.92 -15.58
N GLU A 18 -20.32 9.92 -15.83
CA GLU A 18 -19.61 8.90 -16.62
C GLU A 18 -18.69 8.05 -15.74
N ILE A 19 -17.81 8.69 -15.00
CA ILE A 19 -16.89 8.08 -14.04
C ILE A 19 -17.48 8.15 -12.63
N LEU A 20 -17.98 9.32 -12.23
CA LEU A 20 -18.52 9.60 -10.90
C LEU A 20 -19.96 10.09 -11.01
N ASN A 21 -20.87 9.37 -10.35
CA ASN A 21 -22.28 9.75 -10.27
C ASN A 21 -22.55 10.67 -9.07
N ALA A 22 -23.62 11.46 -9.13
CA ALA A 22 -23.99 12.39 -8.07
C ALA A 22 -24.32 11.74 -6.72
N ASN A 23 -24.64 10.44 -6.72
CA ASN A 23 -24.86 9.63 -5.51
C ASN A 23 -23.56 9.06 -4.91
N GLY A 24 -22.39 9.38 -5.48
CA GLY A 24 -21.08 8.89 -5.02
C GLY A 24 -20.70 7.51 -5.55
N ASP A 25 -21.49 6.92 -6.46
CA ASP A 25 -21.09 5.70 -7.16
C ASP A 25 -20.01 6.01 -8.20
N VAL A 26 -19.04 5.11 -8.31
CA VAL A 26 -17.93 5.23 -9.25
C VAL A 26 -17.94 4.06 -10.21
N ARG A 27 -17.89 4.35 -11.51
CA ARG A 27 -17.76 3.32 -12.53
C ARG A 27 -16.29 2.88 -12.60
N VAL A 28 -16.06 1.61 -12.28
CA VAL A 28 -14.72 1.01 -12.29
C VAL A 28 -14.71 -0.30 -13.06
N THR A 29 -13.59 -0.60 -13.70
CA THR A 29 -13.26 -1.96 -14.15
C THR A 29 -12.44 -2.63 -13.06
N LYS A 30 -12.74 -3.88 -12.74
CA LYS A 30 -12.03 -4.64 -11.69
C LYS A 30 -11.28 -5.82 -12.30
N ALA A 31 -10.05 -6.05 -11.85
CA ALA A 31 -9.30 -7.27 -12.14
C ALA A 31 -8.76 -7.89 -10.84
N ALA A 32 -8.67 -9.21 -10.81
CA ALA A 32 -7.95 -9.95 -9.77
C ALA A 32 -6.70 -10.56 -10.40
N ILE A 33 -5.55 -10.41 -9.72
CA ILE A 33 -4.26 -10.88 -10.20
C ILE A 33 -3.61 -11.71 -9.10
N ASP A 34 -3.29 -12.96 -9.43
CA ASP A 34 -2.48 -13.84 -8.60
C ASP A 34 -1.07 -13.93 -9.21
N PRO A 35 -0.03 -13.47 -8.51
CA PRO A 35 1.32 -13.46 -9.05
C PRO A 35 1.86 -14.89 -9.16
N VAL A 36 2.30 -15.26 -10.37
CA VAL A 36 2.95 -16.54 -10.63
C VAL A 36 4.43 -16.30 -10.84
N TRP A 37 5.28 -17.00 -10.09
CA TRP A 37 6.72 -16.77 -10.08
C TRP A 37 7.44 -17.70 -11.04
N TYR A 38 8.25 -17.11 -11.93
CA TYR A 38 9.30 -17.84 -12.63
C TYR A 38 10.56 -17.87 -11.77
N LEU A 39 10.76 -18.98 -11.04
CA LEU A 39 11.81 -19.11 -10.01
C LEU A 39 13.23 -18.78 -10.50
N PRO A 40 13.68 -19.20 -11.70
CA PRO A 40 15.00 -18.80 -12.20
C PRO A 40 15.12 -17.28 -12.39
N GLY A 41 14.06 -16.63 -12.86
CA GLY A 41 14.01 -15.18 -13.05
C GLY A 41 14.05 -14.42 -11.73
N ILE A 42 13.29 -14.87 -10.74
CA ILE A 42 13.31 -14.31 -9.38
C ILE A 42 14.69 -14.46 -8.75
N ALA A 43 15.31 -15.64 -8.83
CA ALA A 43 16.66 -15.87 -8.32
C ALA A 43 17.69 -14.95 -8.98
N LYS A 44 17.62 -14.80 -10.32
CA LYS A 44 18.46 -13.87 -11.07
C LYS A 44 18.25 -12.42 -10.61
N ARG A 45 17.00 -11.99 -10.45
CA ARG A 45 16.65 -10.63 -9.98
C ARG A 45 17.25 -10.34 -8.60
N PHE A 46 17.25 -11.31 -7.71
CA PHE A 46 17.82 -11.17 -6.37
C PHE A 46 19.34 -11.43 -6.30
N GLY A 47 19.99 -11.78 -7.42
CA GLY A 47 21.42 -12.07 -7.44
C GLY A 47 21.81 -13.34 -6.66
N ILE A 48 20.89 -14.29 -6.48
CA ILE A 48 21.13 -15.53 -5.73
C ILE A 48 21.00 -16.76 -6.64
N LYS A 49 21.54 -17.90 -6.18
CA LYS A 49 21.34 -19.19 -6.87
C LYS A 49 19.88 -19.64 -6.76
N GLU A 50 19.34 -20.24 -7.82
CA GLU A 50 17.98 -20.82 -7.82
C GLU A 50 17.80 -21.84 -6.68
N SER A 51 18.84 -22.64 -6.40
CA SER A 51 18.83 -23.60 -5.28
C SER A 51 18.71 -22.93 -3.92
N THR A 52 19.36 -21.78 -3.72
CA THR A 52 19.26 -20.99 -2.49
C THR A 52 17.85 -20.43 -2.33
N LEU A 53 17.26 -19.87 -3.40
CA LEU A 53 15.87 -19.40 -3.38
C LEU A 53 14.90 -20.53 -2.99
N ARG A 54 15.01 -21.69 -3.66
CA ARG A 54 14.14 -22.85 -3.39
C ARG A 54 14.29 -23.37 -1.96
N ARG A 55 15.52 -23.49 -1.46
CA ARG A 55 15.75 -23.92 -0.08
C ARG A 55 15.09 -22.96 0.91
N ASN A 56 15.29 -21.64 0.73
CA ASN A 56 14.66 -20.64 1.58
C ASN A 56 13.13 -20.69 1.50
N LEU A 57 12.55 -20.85 0.31
CA LEU A 57 11.11 -21.02 0.17
C LEU A 57 10.61 -22.24 0.95
N PHE A 58 11.28 -23.38 0.83
CA PHE A 58 10.92 -24.59 1.55
C PHE A 58 11.03 -24.45 3.08
N GLU A 59 12.09 -23.81 3.57
CA GLU A 59 12.30 -23.59 5.00
C GLU A 59 11.28 -22.58 5.57
N GLN A 60 11.06 -21.47 4.87
CA GLN A 60 10.16 -20.40 5.32
C GLN A 60 8.68 -20.77 5.18
N THR A 61 8.34 -21.75 4.34
CA THR A 61 7.00 -22.35 4.31
C THR A 61 6.87 -23.52 5.28
N ALA A 62 7.80 -23.70 6.23
CA ALA A 62 7.80 -24.80 7.20
C ALA A 62 7.69 -26.19 6.54
N GLY A 63 8.34 -26.36 5.39
CA GLY A 63 8.34 -27.60 4.62
C GLY A 63 7.11 -27.82 3.74
N MET A 64 6.23 -26.82 3.57
CA MET A 64 5.10 -26.95 2.66
C MET A 64 5.56 -26.99 1.18
N PHE A 65 4.80 -27.72 0.36
CA PHE A 65 5.01 -27.88 -1.08
C PHE A 65 6.35 -28.53 -1.51
N PRO A 66 6.83 -29.61 -0.85
CA PRO A 66 8.11 -30.22 -1.20
C PRO A 66 8.17 -30.60 -2.68
N GLU A 67 7.10 -31.17 -3.21
CA GLU A 67 6.99 -31.60 -4.60
C GLU A 67 7.06 -30.45 -5.63
N LEU A 68 6.75 -29.21 -5.22
CA LEU A 68 6.77 -28.05 -6.11
C LEU A 68 8.07 -27.26 -6.00
N VAL A 69 8.56 -27.06 -4.77
CA VAL A 69 9.71 -26.19 -4.49
C VAL A 69 11.03 -26.93 -4.70
N THR A 70 11.10 -28.21 -4.35
CA THR A 70 12.36 -29.00 -4.42
C THR A 70 12.66 -29.56 -5.81
N ARG A 71 11.68 -29.60 -6.71
CA ARG A 71 11.80 -30.10 -8.08
C ARG A 71 12.42 -29.03 -9.00
N PRO A 72 13.69 -29.18 -9.44
CA PRO A 72 14.36 -28.16 -10.23
C PRO A 72 13.83 -28.07 -11.67
N ASP A 73 13.13 -29.08 -12.16
CA ASP A 73 12.46 -29.09 -13.46
C ASP A 73 11.19 -28.24 -13.49
N LEU A 74 10.53 -28.02 -12.35
CA LEU A 74 9.39 -27.11 -12.23
C LEU A 74 9.87 -25.67 -12.07
N LYS A 75 9.78 -24.87 -13.13
CA LYS A 75 10.29 -23.49 -13.13
C LYS A 75 9.28 -22.43 -12.66
N VAL A 76 8.02 -22.81 -12.58
CA VAL A 76 6.91 -21.93 -12.25
C VAL A 76 6.35 -22.33 -10.88
N PHE A 77 6.10 -21.34 -10.03
CA PHE A 77 5.57 -21.52 -8.69
C PHE A 77 4.47 -20.50 -8.43
N LEU A 78 3.31 -20.96 -7.99
CA LEU A 78 2.26 -20.11 -7.44
C LEU A 78 2.50 -20.00 -5.93
N PRO A 79 3.09 -18.90 -5.43
CA PRO A 79 3.31 -18.71 -4.01
C PRO A 79 1.97 -18.64 -3.25
N PRO A 80 1.90 -19.18 -2.01
CA PRO A 80 0.73 -19.11 -1.15
C PRO A 80 0.60 -17.72 -0.50
N ILE A 81 0.72 -16.66 -1.30
CA ILE A 81 0.61 -15.26 -0.86
C ILE A 81 -0.72 -14.69 -1.34
N GLY A 82 -1.20 -13.66 -0.65
CA GLY A 82 -2.36 -12.91 -1.11
C GLY A 82 -2.09 -12.28 -2.48
N GLY A 83 -3.01 -12.49 -3.42
CA GLY A 83 -3.02 -11.78 -4.69
C GLY A 83 -3.33 -10.28 -4.52
N MET A 84 -3.67 -9.64 -5.62
CA MET A 84 -4.05 -8.24 -5.65
C MET A 84 -5.35 -8.03 -6.42
N THR A 85 -6.11 -7.02 -6.00
CA THR A 85 -7.26 -6.54 -6.74
C THR A 85 -6.95 -5.17 -7.33
N LEU A 86 -7.20 -5.01 -8.61
CA LEU A 86 -7.04 -3.75 -9.30
C LEU A 86 -8.41 -3.13 -9.56
N TYR A 87 -8.48 -1.82 -9.37
CA TYR A 87 -9.61 -1.00 -9.77
C TYR A 87 -9.12 0.05 -10.75
N PHE A 88 -9.66 0.01 -11.96
CA PHE A 88 -9.36 0.96 -13.02
C PHE A 88 -10.50 1.96 -13.15
N PHE A 89 -10.13 3.24 -13.27
CA PHE A 89 -11.02 4.37 -13.45
C PHE A 89 -10.77 4.94 -14.85
N GLY A 90 -11.81 5.01 -15.67
CA GLY A 90 -11.69 5.38 -17.09
C GLY A 90 -11.45 4.19 -18.03
N ASP A 91 -10.91 4.47 -19.21
CA ASP A 91 -10.73 3.50 -20.29
C ASP A 91 -9.43 2.71 -20.15
N VAL A 92 -9.53 1.45 -19.72
CA VAL A 92 -8.39 0.55 -19.50
C VAL A 92 -7.58 0.29 -20.77
N SER A 93 -8.19 0.39 -21.96
CA SER A 93 -7.49 0.13 -23.23
C SER A 93 -6.40 1.16 -23.55
N LYS A 94 -6.43 2.30 -22.84
CA LYS A 94 -5.43 3.36 -22.95
C LYS A 94 -4.14 3.09 -22.17
N LEU A 95 -4.15 2.13 -21.24
CA LEU A 95 -2.95 1.78 -20.48
C LEU A 95 -1.83 1.27 -21.39
N GLY A 96 -0.60 1.68 -21.11
CA GLY A 96 0.59 1.35 -21.90
C GLY A 96 0.81 2.22 -23.14
N GLN A 97 -0.11 3.13 -23.47
CA GLN A 97 0.09 4.14 -24.51
C GLN A 97 0.91 5.32 -23.95
N PRO A 98 1.96 5.81 -24.63
CA PRO A 98 2.85 6.86 -24.10
C PRO A 98 2.17 8.19 -23.74
N GLU A 99 1.09 8.53 -24.41
CA GLU A 99 0.31 9.76 -24.23
C GLU A 99 -0.71 9.67 -23.09
N THR A 100 -1.02 8.46 -22.62
CA THR A 100 -2.02 8.25 -21.57
C THR A 100 -1.44 8.64 -20.23
N LYS A 101 -2.04 9.67 -19.62
CA LYS A 101 -1.71 10.04 -18.24
C LYS A 101 -2.25 9.01 -17.25
N VAL A 102 -1.44 8.65 -16.28
CA VAL A 102 -1.79 7.65 -15.27
C VAL A 102 -1.72 8.24 -13.87
N ALA A 103 -2.79 8.06 -13.11
CA ALA A 103 -2.81 8.25 -11.67
C ALA A 103 -2.86 6.90 -10.97
N CYS A 104 -2.13 6.74 -9.87
CA CYS A 104 -2.08 5.45 -9.19
C CYS A 104 -2.02 5.55 -7.66
N ARG A 105 -2.65 4.59 -6.99
CA ARG A 105 -2.51 4.30 -5.56
C ARG A 105 -2.18 2.81 -5.36
N VAL A 106 -1.03 2.52 -4.76
CA VAL A 106 -0.69 1.16 -4.29
C VAL A 106 -1.02 1.03 -2.82
N HIS A 107 -2.10 0.34 -2.52
CA HIS A 107 -2.61 0.11 -1.18
C HIS A 107 -2.24 -1.28 -0.67
N ASP A 108 -1.71 -1.35 0.55
CA ASP A 108 -1.56 -2.63 1.24
C ASP A 108 -2.74 -2.75 2.21
N GLU A 109 -3.44 -3.88 2.15
CA GLU A 109 -4.64 -4.20 2.94
C GLU A 109 -4.52 -3.80 4.41
N CYS A 110 -5.59 -3.21 4.94
CA CYS A 110 -5.71 -2.81 6.33
C CYS A 110 -7.17 -2.99 6.79
N ASN A 111 -7.60 -4.22 7.08
CA ASN A 111 -8.95 -4.57 7.52
C ASN A 111 -9.46 -3.66 8.66
N GLY A 112 -8.61 -3.41 9.65
CA GLY A 112 -8.91 -2.52 10.77
C GLY A 112 -9.42 -1.14 10.34
N SER A 113 -8.81 -0.53 9.32
CA SER A 113 -9.21 0.80 8.83
C SER A 113 -10.18 0.69 7.66
N ASP A 114 -9.83 -0.10 6.65
CA ASP A 114 -10.55 -0.22 5.37
C ASP A 114 -11.98 -0.74 5.60
N VAL A 115 -12.14 -1.77 6.43
CA VAL A 115 -13.44 -2.42 6.70
C VAL A 115 -14.08 -1.87 7.97
N PHE A 116 -13.33 -1.85 9.08
CA PHE A 116 -13.87 -1.51 10.40
C PHE A 116 -13.80 -0.02 10.75
N GLY A 117 -13.19 0.82 9.91
CA GLY A 117 -13.19 2.27 10.09
C GLY A 117 -12.31 2.76 11.23
N SER A 118 -11.29 1.99 11.65
CA SER A 118 -10.32 2.45 12.65
C SER A 118 -9.62 3.74 12.21
N ASP A 119 -9.56 4.68 13.15
CA ASP A 119 -8.93 6.00 13.07
C ASP A 119 -7.47 6.01 13.58
N ILE A 120 -6.95 4.88 14.06
CA ILE A 120 -5.58 4.73 14.60
C ILE A 120 -4.50 4.86 13.51
N CYS A 121 -4.89 4.74 12.24
CA CYS A 121 -3.97 4.78 11.11
C CYS A 121 -4.57 5.52 9.91
N THR A 122 -3.71 5.91 8.98
CA THR A 122 -4.11 6.68 7.77
C THR A 122 -4.51 5.81 6.57
N CYS A 123 -4.62 4.49 6.74
CA CYS A 123 -4.84 3.56 5.62
C CYS A 123 -6.09 3.88 4.80
N ARG A 124 -7.28 3.91 5.42
CA ARG A 124 -8.54 4.18 4.72
C ARG A 124 -8.65 5.62 4.22
N PRO A 125 -8.31 6.67 5.00
CA PRO A 125 -8.31 8.03 4.49
C PRO A 125 -7.43 8.20 3.24
N TYR A 126 -6.26 7.56 3.23
CA TYR A 126 -5.35 7.66 2.08
C TYR A 126 -5.77 6.77 0.91
N LEU A 127 -6.47 5.66 1.16
CA LEU A 127 -7.15 4.88 0.11
C LEU A 127 -8.24 5.72 -0.56
N ALA A 128 -9.10 6.37 0.23
CA ALA A 128 -10.15 7.24 -0.27
C ALA A 128 -9.56 8.40 -1.08
N HIS A 129 -8.53 9.08 -0.58
CA HIS A 129 -7.84 10.12 -1.33
C HIS A 129 -7.18 9.60 -2.61
N GLY A 130 -6.57 8.40 -2.57
CA GLY A 130 -6.05 7.76 -3.78
C GLY A 130 -7.14 7.48 -4.83
N ILE A 131 -8.35 7.15 -4.39
CA ILE A 131 -9.52 6.99 -5.27
C ILE A 131 -9.95 8.35 -5.85
N GLU A 132 -9.97 9.43 -5.05
CA GLU A 132 -10.24 10.79 -5.55
C GLU A 132 -9.27 11.17 -6.69
N VAL A 133 -7.97 10.99 -6.47
CA VAL A 133 -6.92 11.29 -7.48
C VAL A 133 -7.10 10.43 -8.76
N CYS A 134 -7.50 9.17 -8.60
CA CYS A 134 -7.77 8.28 -9.74
C CYS A 134 -9.03 8.68 -10.53
N ILE A 135 -10.08 9.14 -9.85
CA ILE A 135 -11.29 9.66 -10.48
C ILE A 135 -10.94 10.92 -11.27
N GLU A 136 -10.29 11.91 -10.66
CA GLU A 136 -9.89 13.15 -11.33
C GLU A 136 -9.09 12.89 -12.62
N MET A 137 -8.13 11.94 -12.56
CA MET A 137 -7.35 11.57 -13.73
C MET A 137 -8.21 10.97 -14.85
N ALA A 138 -9.14 10.09 -14.50
CA ALA A 138 -10.05 9.48 -15.46
C ALA A 138 -10.96 10.52 -16.12
N GLN A 139 -11.48 11.48 -15.34
CA GLN A 139 -12.31 12.59 -15.84
C GLN A 139 -11.55 13.52 -16.80
N GLN A 140 -10.23 13.62 -16.65
CA GLN A 140 -9.34 14.37 -17.56
C GLN A 140 -8.95 13.57 -18.82
N GLY A 141 -9.54 12.38 -19.03
CA GLY A 141 -9.30 11.53 -20.19
C GLY A 141 -8.12 10.55 -20.04
N GLY A 142 -7.43 10.57 -18.89
CA GLY A 142 -6.39 9.61 -18.51
C GLY A 142 -6.97 8.33 -17.88
N VAL A 143 -6.15 7.61 -17.12
CA VAL A 143 -6.55 6.39 -16.40
C VAL A 143 -6.12 6.44 -14.95
N GLY A 144 -7.05 6.20 -14.03
CA GLY A 144 -6.76 5.96 -12.63
C GLY A 144 -6.60 4.48 -12.33
N VAL A 145 -5.66 4.11 -11.47
CA VAL A 145 -5.42 2.71 -11.07
C VAL A 145 -5.19 2.59 -9.57
N VAL A 146 -6.09 1.92 -8.86
CA VAL A 146 -5.87 1.49 -7.47
C VAL A 146 -5.46 0.03 -7.46
N ILE A 147 -4.26 -0.27 -6.95
CA ILE A 147 -3.76 -1.63 -6.74
C ILE A 147 -3.90 -1.94 -5.25
N TYR A 148 -4.79 -2.87 -4.93
CA TYR A 148 -5.04 -3.33 -3.56
C TYR A 148 -4.34 -4.67 -3.33
N ASN A 149 -3.20 -4.64 -2.64
CA ASN A 149 -2.43 -5.82 -2.27
C ASN A 149 -2.97 -6.45 -1.00
N ARG A 150 -3.20 -7.76 -0.99
CA ARG A 150 -3.59 -8.52 0.21
C ARG A 150 -2.39 -8.81 1.11
N LYS A 151 -1.81 -7.73 1.66
CA LYS A 151 -0.59 -7.69 2.49
C LYS A 151 -0.87 -7.01 3.84
N GLU A 152 -1.79 -7.58 4.61
CA GLU A 152 -2.18 -7.05 5.93
C GLU A 152 -1.01 -6.92 6.91
N GLY A 153 -1.04 -5.85 7.72
CA GLY A 153 -0.15 -5.69 8.87
C GLY A 153 1.33 -5.63 8.49
N ARG A 154 1.69 -5.02 7.36
CA ARG A 154 3.06 -5.07 6.81
C ARG A 154 3.55 -6.50 6.53
N ALA A 155 2.65 -7.33 6.04
CA ALA A 155 2.83 -8.76 5.84
C ALA A 155 3.05 -9.59 7.13
N LEU A 156 2.77 -9.02 8.32
CA LEU A 156 2.75 -9.75 9.60
C LEU A 156 1.37 -10.35 9.92
N GLY A 157 0.34 -9.98 9.16
CA GLY A 157 -1.03 -10.42 9.36
C GLY A 157 -1.79 -9.62 10.42
N GLU A 158 -3.10 -9.84 10.45
CA GLU A 158 -4.06 -9.07 11.25
C GLU A 158 -3.90 -9.28 12.77
N VAL A 159 -3.66 -10.53 13.20
CA VAL A 159 -3.53 -10.88 14.62
C VAL A 159 -2.35 -10.14 15.26
N THR A 160 -1.18 -10.20 14.62
CA THR A 160 0.04 -9.52 15.08
C THR A 160 -0.19 -8.01 15.17
N LYS A 161 -0.86 -7.42 14.18
CA LYS A 161 -1.20 -6.00 14.18
C LYS A 161 -2.08 -5.61 15.37
N PHE A 162 -3.09 -6.42 15.71
CA PHE A 162 -3.92 -6.14 16.88
C PHE A 162 -3.16 -6.27 18.20
N LEU A 163 -2.22 -7.22 18.30
CA LEU A 163 -1.33 -7.30 19.47
C LEU A 163 -0.48 -6.04 19.61
N VAL A 164 0.08 -5.52 18.51
CA VAL A 164 0.83 -4.26 18.49
C VAL A 164 -0.06 -3.08 18.88
N TYR A 165 -1.27 -2.99 18.35
CA TYR A 165 -2.22 -1.92 18.71
C TYR A 165 -2.60 -1.98 20.18
N ASN A 166 -2.83 -3.17 20.73
CA ASN A 166 -3.11 -3.35 22.15
C ASN A 166 -1.91 -2.92 23.01
N ALA A 167 -0.69 -3.30 22.63
CA ALA A 167 0.53 -2.88 23.32
C ALA A 167 0.72 -1.36 23.29
N ARG A 168 0.43 -0.70 22.15
CA ARG A 168 0.51 0.75 22.03
C ARG A 168 -0.56 1.46 22.85
N LYS A 169 -1.84 1.10 22.65
CA LYS A 169 -2.98 1.82 23.20
C LYS A 169 -3.24 1.54 24.67
N ARG A 170 -3.02 0.30 25.13
CA ARG A 170 -3.37 -0.10 26.51
C ARG A 170 -2.25 0.01 27.52
N GLN A 171 -1.02 0.30 27.09
CA GLN A 171 0.09 0.53 28.00
C GLN A 171 0.27 2.03 28.26
N VAL A 172 0.46 2.40 29.53
CA VAL A 172 0.75 3.79 29.91
C VAL A 172 2.04 4.23 29.22
N GLY A 173 1.97 5.30 28.43
CA GLY A 173 3.09 5.80 27.63
C GLY A 173 3.44 4.93 26.41
N GLY A 174 2.60 3.97 26.03
CA GLY A 174 2.84 3.04 24.93
C GLY A 174 2.63 3.63 23.53
N ASP A 175 1.84 4.70 23.40
CA ASP A 175 1.44 5.29 22.12
C ASP A 175 2.22 6.58 21.82
N ARG A 176 3.52 6.42 21.52
CA ARG A 176 4.45 7.50 21.18
C ARG A 176 5.10 7.21 19.82
N ALA A 177 5.37 8.24 19.04
CA ALA A 177 5.93 8.07 17.70
C ALA A 177 7.35 7.49 17.75
N GLU A 178 8.16 7.88 18.74
CA GLU A 178 9.54 7.41 18.94
C GLU A 178 9.64 5.87 19.08
N THR A 179 8.66 5.22 19.73
CA THR A 179 8.67 3.77 20.00
C THR A 179 7.81 2.99 19.01
N TYR A 180 7.22 3.65 18.00
CA TYR A 180 6.23 3.04 17.12
C TYR A 180 6.71 1.75 16.45
N PHE A 181 7.92 1.77 15.87
CA PHE A 181 8.51 0.62 15.19
C PHE A 181 9.06 -0.41 16.17
N GLU A 182 9.66 0.06 17.28
CA GLU A 182 10.14 -0.79 18.37
C GLU A 182 9.01 -1.65 18.96
N ARG A 183 7.80 -1.08 19.15
CA ARG A 183 6.63 -1.85 19.61
C ARG A 183 6.27 -2.98 18.66
N THR A 184 6.45 -2.78 17.35
CA THR A 184 6.23 -3.84 16.36
C THR A 184 7.28 -4.93 16.53
N GLU A 185 8.54 -4.56 16.67
CA GLU A 185 9.66 -5.48 16.88
C GLU A 185 9.53 -6.29 18.18
N CYS A 186 9.11 -5.67 19.30
CA CYS A 186 8.89 -6.36 20.56
C CYS A 186 7.83 -7.48 20.45
N VAL A 187 6.83 -7.31 19.59
CA VAL A 187 5.72 -8.26 19.44
C VAL A 187 6.00 -9.28 18.32
N ALA A 188 6.57 -8.83 17.21
CA ALA A 188 6.72 -9.61 15.99
C ALA A 188 8.16 -10.11 15.71
N GLY A 189 9.15 -9.63 16.47
CA GLY A 189 10.57 -9.89 16.25
C GLY A 189 11.21 -9.13 15.09
N VAL A 190 10.41 -8.40 14.30
CA VAL A 190 10.84 -7.60 13.14
C VAL A 190 9.93 -6.37 12.96
N GLN A 191 10.45 -5.30 12.35
CA GLN A 191 9.72 -4.03 12.19
C GLN A 191 8.84 -3.97 10.93
N ASP A 192 9.22 -4.70 9.87
CA ASP A 192 8.53 -4.74 8.59
C ASP A 192 8.92 -6.04 7.84
N MET A 193 7.95 -6.79 7.34
CA MET A 193 8.19 -7.97 6.48
C MET A 193 7.81 -7.72 5.02
N ARG A 194 7.47 -6.48 4.65
CA ARG A 194 7.10 -6.17 3.27
C ARG A 194 8.33 -6.22 2.38
N PHE A 195 8.20 -7.04 1.35
CA PHE A 195 9.08 -7.05 0.20
C PHE A 195 8.39 -6.30 -0.95
N GLN A 196 8.97 -5.16 -1.37
CA GLN A 196 8.39 -4.25 -2.36
C GLN A 196 9.00 -4.43 -3.76
N GLU A 197 10.07 -5.20 -3.89
CA GLU A 197 10.82 -5.42 -5.12
C GLU A 197 10.04 -6.28 -6.14
N LEU A 198 8.92 -6.88 -5.73
CA LEU A 198 7.95 -7.52 -6.61
C LEU A 198 6.69 -6.66 -6.85
N MET A 199 6.52 -5.57 -6.11
CA MET A 199 5.35 -4.69 -6.25
C MET A 199 5.23 -4.06 -7.65
N PRO A 200 6.34 -3.67 -8.32
CA PRO A 200 6.30 -3.15 -9.69
C PRO A 200 5.84 -4.14 -10.77
N ASP A 201 5.83 -5.45 -10.52
CA ASP A 201 5.55 -6.47 -11.55
C ASP A 201 4.18 -6.26 -12.21
N VAL A 202 3.18 -5.81 -11.46
CA VAL A 202 1.84 -5.52 -12.00
C VAL A 202 1.84 -4.32 -12.95
N PHE A 203 2.69 -3.31 -12.70
CA PHE A 203 2.80 -2.16 -13.59
C PHE A 203 3.39 -2.57 -14.93
N HIS A 204 4.44 -3.40 -14.92
CA HIS A 204 5.02 -3.96 -16.14
C HIS A 204 4.02 -4.82 -16.90
N TRP A 205 3.22 -5.63 -16.20
CA TRP A 205 2.16 -6.43 -16.83
C TRP A 205 1.09 -5.55 -17.50
N LEU A 206 0.76 -4.40 -16.91
CA LEU A 206 -0.14 -3.39 -17.49
C LEU A 206 0.51 -2.52 -18.57
N GLY A 207 1.82 -2.68 -18.83
CA GLY A 207 2.56 -1.82 -19.76
C GLY A 207 2.84 -0.41 -19.23
N ILE A 208 2.64 -0.15 -17.94
CA ILE A 208 2.88 1.18 -17.33
C ILE A 208 4.38 1.37 -17.08
N THR A 209 4.94 2.40 -17.70
CA THR A 209 6.35 2.82 -17.53
C THR A 209 6.48 4.20 -16.90
N ARG A 210 5.37 4.93 -16.77
CA ARG A 210 5.29 6.28 -16.20
C ARG A 210 4.00 6.44 -15.41
N ILE A 211 4.09 7.08 -14.24
CA ILE A 211 2.96 7.43 -13.38
C ILE A 211 3.00 8.95 -13.18
N ASP A 212 2.01 9.65 -13.71
CA ASP A 212 1.94 11.11 -13.64
C ASP A 212 1.57 11.60 -12.24
N ARG A 213 0.61 10.94 -11.56
CA ARG A 213 0.21 11.27 -10.18
C ARG A 213 0.16 10.03 -9.31
N TRP A 214 1.09 9.89 -8.38
CA TRP A 214 1.17 8.73 -7.50
C TRP A 214 0.83 9.08 -6.06
N ALA A 215 -0.32 8.62 -5.58
CA ALA A 215 -0.80 8.89 -4.23
C ALA A 215 -0.07 8.00 -3.20
N SER A 216 1.14 8.37 -2.80
CA SER A 216 1.94 7.64 -1.81
C SER A 216 3.08 8.45 -1.21
N MET A 217 3.25 8.32 0.11
CA MET A 217 4.41 8.87 0.85
C MET A 217 5.53 7.83 1.07
N SER A 218 5.37 6.57 0.64
CA SER A 218 6.34 5.51 0.90
C SER A 218 7.56 5.58 -0.01
N ASN A 219 8.74 5.82 0.56
CA ASN A 219 10.01 5.76 -0.20
C ASN A 219 10.34 4.34 -0.63
N MET A 220 10.12 3.33 0.23
CA MET A 220 10.33 1.92 -0.18
C MET A 220 9.55 1.53 -1.44
N LYS A 221 8.28 1.97 -1.55
CA LYS A 221 7.48 1.73 -2.76
C LYS A 221 7.98 2.54 -3.95
N HIS A 222 8.39 3.79 -3.72
CA HIS A 222 8.92 4.68 -4.75
C HIS A 222 10.21 4.10 -5.35
N ASP A 223 11.15 3.72 -4.49
CA ASP A 223 12.46 3.23 -4.87
C ASP A 223 12.34 1.89 -5.61
N ALA A 224 11.40 1.04 -5.21
CA ALA A 224 11.08 -0.18 -5.95
C ALA A 224 10.60 0.11 -7.38
N LEU A 225 9.71 1.10 -7.57
CA LEU A 225 9.23 1.52 -8.90
C LEU A 225 10.37 2.07 -9.77
N THR A 226 11.13 3.03 -9.23
CA THR A 226 12.20 3.70 -9.99
C THR A 226 13.36 2.75 -10.32
N ALA A 227 13.73 1.86 -9.40
CA ALA A 227 14.75 0.83 -9.65
C ALA A 227 14.36 -0.15 -10.77
N GLN A 228 13.07 -0.28 -11.09
CA GLN A 228 12.56 -1.09 -12.19
C GLN A 228 12.17 -0.26 -13.43
N GLY A 229 12.60 1.00 -13.47
CA GLY A 229 12.45 1.86 -14.65
C GLY A 229 11.06 2.47 -14.81
N ILE A 230 10.25 2.52 -13.75
CA ILE A 230 8.96 3.22 -13.76
C ILE A 230 9.20 4.67 -13.29
N GLU A 231 8.94 5.63 -14.17
CA GLU A 231 9.02 7.06 -13.86
C GLU A 231 7.83 7.47 -12.96
N VAL A 232 8.10 8.18 -11.86
CA VAL A 232 7.07 8.80 -11.02
C VAL A 232 7.24 10.32 -11.12
N VAL A 233 6.26 11.00 -11.72
CA VAL A 233 6.34 12.44 -12.01
C VAL A 233 5.97 13.26 -10.78
N GLU A 234 4.83 12.94 -10.15
CA GLU A 234 4.34 13.62 -8.96
C GLU A 234 3.99 12.60 -7.87
N ARG A 235 4.45 12.85 -6.64
CA ARG A 235 4.02 12.12 -5.44
C ARG A 235 2.96 12.95 -4.72
N VAL A 236 1.73 12.43 -4.64
CA VAL A 236 0.60 13.12 -4.01
C VAL A 236 0.50 12.70 -2.53
N PRO A 237 0.82 13.57 -1.56
CA PRO A 237 0.67 13.26 -0.14
C PRO A 237 -0.82 13.18 0.24
N ILE A 238 -1.12 12.59 1.39
CA ILE A 238 -2.45 12.73 1.97
C ILE A 238 -2.62 14.18 2.48
N PRO A 239 -3.74 14.86 2.22
CA PRO A 239 -4.05 16.15 2.84
C PRO A 239 -4.11 16.07 4.36
N ASP A 240 -3.61 17.08 5.07
CA ASP A 240 -3.53 17.07 6.54
C ASP A 240 -4.91 16.98 7.19
N GLU A 241 -5.94 17.61 6.59
CA GLU A 241 -7.32 17.56 7.06
C GLU A 241 -7.97 16.17 6.95
N LEU A 242 -7.36 15.25 6.20
CA LEU A 242 -7.80 13.86 6.09
C LEU A 242 -7.08 12.92 7.06
N ILE A 243 -6.09 13.40 7.81
CA ILE A 243 -5.38 12.61 8.81
C ILE A 243 -6.23 12.59 10.09
N PRO A 244 -6.72 11.41 10.53
CA PRO A 244 -7.42 11.34 11.82
C PRO A 244 -6.48 11.75 12.95
N ALA A 245 -7.01 12.42 13.97
CA ALA A 245 -6.22 12.87 15.12
C ALA A 245 -5.41 11.72 15.75
N ASP A 246 -6.02 10.53 15.84
CA ASP A 246 -5.35 9.37 16.43
C ASP A 246 -4.24 8.76 15.57
N ALA A 247 -4.29 8.99 14.27
CA ALA A 247 -3.28 8.54 13.33
C ALA A 247 -2.02 9.42 13.34
N GLN A 248 -2.03 10.57 14.04
CA GLN A 248 -0.88 11.48 14.07
C GLN A 248 0.37 10.81 14.65
N VAL A 249 0.21 9.89 15.62
CA VAL A 249 1.31 9.09 16.18
C VAL A 249 1.98 8.23 15.10
N GLU A 250 1.19 7.57 14.25
CA GLU A 250 1.71 6.81 13.11
C GLU A 250 2.39 7.73 12.09
N MET A 251 1.79 8.90 11.86
CA MET A 251 2.24 9.80 10.82
C MET A 251 3.60 10.44 11.17
N ASP A 252 3.74 10.90 12.40
CA ASP A 252 5.01 11.45 12.89
C ASP A 252 6.11 10.39 12.88
N ALA A 253 5.81 9.15 13.29
CA ALA A 253 6.75 8.03 13.23
C ALA A 253 7.21 7.73 11.79
N LYS A 254 6.28 7.72 10.83
CA LYS A 254 6.59 7.49 9.41
C LYS A 254 7.45 8.63 8.84
N LYS A 255 7.15 9.89 9.15
CA LYS A 255 7.95 11.05 8.72
C LYS A 255 9.38 10.96 9.27
N ALA A 256 9.53 10.64 10.56
CA ALA A 256 10.82 10.43 11.20
C ALA A 256 11.61 9.27 10.57
N ALA A 257 10.93 8.21 10.14
CA ALA A 257 11.52 7.08 9.39
C ALA A 257 11.80 7.39 7.91
N GLY A 258 11.69 8.66 7.49
CA GLY A 258 12.07 9.13 6.16
C GLY A 258 10.98 9.02 5.09
N TYR A 259 9.70 8.81 5.44
CA TYR A 259 8.62 8.90 4.45
C TYR A 259 8.54 10.31 3.85
N PHE A 260 8.16 10.40 2.57
CA PHE A 260 8.05 11.68 1.88
C PHE A 260 7.05 12.60 2.58
N SER A 261 7.54 13.77 2.99
CA SER A 261 6.73 14.83 3.59
C SER A 261 7.40 16.17 3.32
N THR A 262 6.62 17.24 3.37
CA THR A 262 7.09 18.62 3.34
C THR A 262 7.69 19.06 4.68
N TYR A 263 7.53 18.26 5.74
CA TYR A 263 7.99 18.55 7.09
C TYR A 263 8.38 17.27 7.85
N THR A 264 9.47 17.34 8.60
CA THR A 264 9.98 16.24 9.44
C THR A 264 9.94 16.66 10.90
N PRO A 265 9.21 15.93 11.78
CA PRO A 265 9.16 16.23 13.21
C PRO A 265 10.52 16.07 13.89
N ASP A 266 10.78 16.88 14.92
CA ASP A 266 11.98 16.76 15.74
C ASP A 266 11.87 15.69 16.85
N ALA A 267 12.98 15.44 17.56
CA ALA A 267 13.03 14.40 18.59
C ALA A 267 12.10 14.69 19.78
N GLU A 268 11.92 15.96 20.17
CA GLU A 268 11.05 16.33 21.29
C GLU A 268 9.58 16.12 20.91
N GLU A 269 9.20 16.48 19.69
CA GLU A 269 7.86 16.31 19.15
C GLU A 269 7.43 14.83 19.06
N LEU A 270 8.37 13.93 18.76
CA LEU A 270 8.13 12.47 18.68
C LEU A 270 7.85 11.83 20.04
N THR A 271 8.26 12.49 21.13
CA THR A 271 8.03 12.02 22.50
C THR A 271 6.63 12.36 23.01
N VAL A 272 5.88 13.25 22.34
CA VAL A 272 4.55 13.66 22.77
C VAL A 272 3.50 12.68 22.22
N ALA A 273 2.69 12.11 23.11
CA ALA A 273 1.53 11.31 22.69
C ALA A 273 0.45 12.25 22.11
N LYS A 274 0.21 12.14 20.79
CA LYS A 274 -0.76 12.98 20.06
C LYS A 274 -2.08 12.25 19.76
N GLY A 275 -2.15 10.96 20.04
CA GLY A 275 -3.34 10.14 19.86
C GLY A 275 -4.41 10.38 20.94
N ARG A 276 -5.62 9.90 20.69
CA ARG A 276 -6.71 9.91 21.68
C ARG A 276 -6.41 8.96 22.83
N GLY A 277 -6.84 9.33 24.04
CA GLY A 277 -6.78 8.47 25.22
C GLY A 277 -7.79 7.31 25.14
N LEU A 278 -7.62 6.31 26.02
CA LEU A 278 -8.51 5.13 26.08
C LEU A 278 -9.96 5.45 26.46
N GLU A 279 -10.20 6.57 27.14
CA GLU A 279 -11.53 6.99 27.63
C GLU A 279 -12.21 8.05 26.75
N ALA A 280 -11.57 8.44 25.65
CA ALA A 280 -12.08 9.42 24.69
C ALA A 280 -13.00 8.79 23.64
#